data_AF-A0A815QRZ3-F1
#
_entry.id   AF-A0A815QRZ3-F1
#
_cell.length_a   1.000
_cell.length_b   1.000
_cell.length_c   1.000
_cell.angle_alpha   90.00
_cell.angle_beta   90.00
_cell.angle_gamma   90.00
#
_symmetry.space_group_name_H-M   'P 1'
#
loop_
_entity.id
_entity.type
_entity.pdbx_description
1 polymer ?
#
loop_
_entity_poly.entity_id
_entity_poly.type
_entity_poly.pdbx_seq_one_letter_code
_entity_poly.pdbx_strand_id
1 'polypeptide(L)'
;MSEDSRGVGRARGRGRARAFWTPGTDSGRHTPSDILSSDADVGITTEASTGLSFTEKSESTTPKSLESAVDKLIPKLATMSTKSPFPMRVDSQEKRGVSGEQIRIVANYIKILTAPQWQLYQYHVSFEPDIIEMKKMRRELLQQHRGMINDVAFDGTTLYSFNDLGEKKIFISKHVVTNDNIEVRLVKTSVNAAESPAFFHLVNLIIRKLLEISGLTLIGRNYYQYDRKVDMTTYNLTLFPGFLTNVSLREGSLMINVDLSHKVLNKTTVYTRLQDIFTHTPEYRRAQDAATRELLGQVVLTTYNNKTYKIDEIAWDKDPKFSFKKHNGKEQSLMQYYQERYQVEVKDASQPLLISKPSKKDRLGGIQGPILLIPELCCVTGISEEMRLNFQFMKDISNYIHVDPVKRYQRLKDFNMDIRSHPDAKKELKKWNIELAEDLVEFDARNIGTEEINYGNRVVKYKLEEADWSREGRALRHISAKNLINWIVLFAPKDR
;
A
#
# COMPACT_ATOMS: atom_id res chain seq x y z
N MET A 1 -46.12 62.51 -5.81
CA MET A 1 -45.14 61.71 -6.56
C MET A 1 -44.14 61.20 -5.52
N SER A 2 -44.47 60.11 -4.82
CA SER A 2 -44.08 58.70 -5.10
C SER A 2 -42.60 58.42 -4.78
N GLU A 3 -42.17 57.31 -4.19
CA GLU A 3 -42.71 56.30 -3.26
C GLU A 3 -41.47 55.48 -2.82
N ASP A 4 -41.60 54.69 -1.76
CA ASP A 4 -40.59 53.80 -1.16
C ASP A 4 -39.90 52.80 -2.11
N SER A 5 -38.68 52.37 -1.76
CA SER A 5 -38.39 50.93 -1.56
C SER A 5 -36.99 50.65 -0.99
N ARG A 6 -36.99 49.91 0.12
CA ARG A 6 -35.84 49.27 0.77
C ARG A 6 -35.49 47.94 0.09
N GLY A 7 -34.21 47.63 -0.01
CA GLY A 7 -33.70 46.27 -0.27
C GLY A 7 -32.53 45.95 0.66
N VAL A 8 -32.75 45.08 1.65
CA VAL A 8 -31.75 44.61 2.63
C VAL A 8 -31.10 43.32 2.13
N GLY A 9 -29.77 43.33 1.93
CA GLY A 9 -28.96 42.13 1.70
C GLY A 9 -27.90 41.98 2.79
N ARG A 10 -28.08 41.00 3.69
CA ARG A 10 -27.12 40.64 4.75
C ARG A 10 -26.02 39.73 4.19
N ALA A 11 -24.76 40.17 4.25
CA ALA A 11 -23.59 39.30 4.09
C ALA A 11 -22.94 39.07 5.48
N ARG A 12 -22.82 37.80 5.89
CA ARG A 12 -22.08 37.38 7.10
C ARG A 12 -20.70 36.88 6.70
N GLY A 13 -19.66 37.67 6.95
CA GLY A 13 -18.26 37.22 6.93
C GLY A 13 -17.86 36.63 8.28
N ARG A 14 -17.22 35.45 8.29
CA ARG A 14 -16.51 34.90 9.46
C ARG A 14 -15.03 34.78 9.11
N GLY A 15 -14.20 35.67 9.65
CA GLY A 15 -12.75 35.57 9.61
C GLY A 15 -12.23 34.53 10.60
N ARG A 16 -11.29 33.69 10.17
CA ARG A 16 -10.50 32.76 11.00
C ARG A 16 -9.10 33.37 11.20
N ALA A 17 -8.73 33.66 12.45
CA ALA A 17 -7.35 34.00 12.80
C ALA A 17 -6.53 32.71 13.03
N ARG A 18 -5.35 32.63 12.41
CA ARG A 18 -4.32 31.59 12.65
C ARG A 18 -3.32 32.11 13.68
N ALA A 19 -3.06 31.36 14.75
CA ALA A 19 -1.96 31.63 15.67
C ALA A 19 -0.73 30.81 15.25
N PHE A 20 0.43 31.47 15.17
CA PHE A 20 1.75 30.85 15.02
C PHE A 20 2.36 30.64 16.41
N TRP A 21 2.94 29.47 16.65
CA TRP A 21 3.73 29.15 17.85
C TRP A 21 5.18 28.89 17.45
N THR A 22 6.13 29.44 18.20
CA THR A 22 7.56 29.09 18.17
C THR A 22 7.96 28.48 19.54
N PRO A 23 8.90 27.52 19.60
CA PRO A 23 9.15 26.75 20.82
C PRO A 23 10.30 27.34 21.67
N GLY A 24 10.09 27.38 22.99
CA GLY A 24 11.10 27.62 24.02
C GLY A 24 11.20 26.41 24.97
N THR A 25 12.38 26.27 25.56
CA THR A 25 13.02 25.09 26.18
C THR A 25 12.45 24.59 27.51
N ASP A 26 12.39 23.25 27.62
CA ASP A 26 12.77 22.36 28.74
C ASP A 26 12.02 22.37 30.09
N SER A 27 11.32 21.27 30.41
CA SER A 27 11.51 20.40 31.60
C SER A 27 10.30 19.46 31.84
N GLY A 28 10.57 18.23 32.31
CA GLY A 28 9.69 17.07 32.18
C GLY A 28 8.55 16.92 33.19
N ARG A 29 7.45 16.29 32.76
CA ARG A 29 6.86 15.03 33.29
C ARG A 29 5.48 14.75 32.68
N HIS A 30 5.19 13.45 32.56
CA HIS A 30 4.06 12.79 31.92
C HIS A 30 2.66 13.22 32.38
N THR A 31 1.72 13.35 31.42
CA THR A 31 0.32 12.89 31.52
C THR A 31 -0.28 12.64 30.12
N PRO A 32 -1.34 11.81 30.00
CA PRO A 32 -1.80 11.19 28.77
C PRO A 32 -2.98 11.92 28.11
N SER A 33 -3.04 11.94 26.78
CA SER A 33 -4.27 12.22 26.04
C SER A 33 -4.09 11.93 24.54
N ASP A 34 -4.51 10.74 24.14
CA ASP A 34 -5.05 10.45 22.80
C ASP A 34 -6.43 11.09 22.67
N ILE A 35 -6.76 11.59 21.47
CA ILE A 35 -8.02 11.39 20.71
C ILE A 35 -8.12 12.46 19.59
N LEU A 36 -8.29 11.95 18.36
CA LEU A 36 -8.73 12.59 17.10
C LEU A 36 -7.75 13.48 16.28
N SER A 37 -7.05 12.84 15.34
CA SER A 37 -7.02 13.25 13.92
C SER A 37 -6.45 12.12 13.03
N SER A 38 -7.31 11.27 12.48
CA SER A 38 -6.94 10.29 11.46
C SER A 38 -7.79 10.53 10.22
N ASP A 39 -7.25 11.30 9.27
CA ASP A 39 -7.59 11.23 7.85
C ASP A 39 -6.46 11.89 7.07
N ALA A 40 -5.37 11.14 6.95
CA ALA A 40 -4.28 11.36 6.01
C ALA A 40 -3.90 9.97 5.49
N ASP A 41 -3.70 9.85 4.19
CA ASP A 41 -3.23 8.65 3.47
C ASP A 41 -2.36 7.73 4.35
N VAL A 42 -2.98 6.67 4.88
CA VAL A 42 -2.29 5.58 5.57
C VAL A 42 -1.80 4.61 4.49
N GLY A 43 -0.55 4.80 4.10
CA GLY A 43 0.13 3.98 3.11
C GLY A 43 1.64 3.89 3.33
N ILE A 44 2.10 4.01 4.57
CA ILE A 44 3.45 3.58 4.99
C ILE A 44 3.29 2.75 6.26
N THR A 45 3.00 1.47 6.09
CA THR A 45 3.38 0.45 7.07
C THR A 45 4.72 -0.13 6.64
N THR A 46 5.77 0.24 7.36
CA THR A 46 7.03 -0.48 7.40
C THR A 46 6.83 -1.75 8.21
N GLU A 47 6.54 -2.86 7.52
CA GLU A 47 6.88 -4.18 8.01
C GLU A 47 8.08 -4.71 7.22
N ALA A 48 9.13 -5.01 7.97
CA ALA A 48 10.36 -5.61 7.47
C ALA A 48 10.05 -7.01 6.94
N SER A 49 10.10 -7.19 5.62
CA SER A 49 10.41 -8.50 5.06
C SER A 49 11.92 -8.68 5.16
N THR A 50 12.34 -9.54 6.08
CA THR A 50 13.69 -10.08 6.15
C THR A 50 13.95 -10.89 4.88
N GLY A 51 14.49 -10.23 3.86
CA GLY A 51 15.22 -10.89 2.78
C GLY A 51 16.60 -11.26 3.32
N LEU A 52 16.74 -12.50 3.79
CA LEU A 52 18.05 -13.12 3.96
C LEU A 52 18.61 -13.42 2.57
N SER A 53 19.44 -12.53 2.04
CA SER A 53 20.36 -12.85 0.95
C SER A 53 21.74 -13.08 1.57
N PHE A 54 22.15 -14.34 1.67
CA PHE A 54 23.55 -14.68 1.91
C PHE A 54 24.32 -14.44 0.61
N THR A 55 25.27 -13.51 0.65
CA THR A 55 26.34 -13.41 -0.35
C THR A 55 27.59 -14.03 0.26
N GLU A 56 27.95 -15.24 -0.18
CA GLU A 56 29.30 -15.76 0.03
C GLU A 56 30.24 -15.11 -0.99
N LYS A 57 31.31 -14.49 -0.47
CA LYS A 57 32.52 -14.18 -1.22
C LYS A 57 33.37 -15.45 -1.29
N SER A 58 33.79 -15.82 -2.48
CA SER A 58 34.94 -16.71 -2.67
C SER A 58 36.22 -15.89 -2.54
N GLU A 59 37.07 -16.21 -1.59
CA GLU A 59 38.51 -16.35 -1.84
C GLU A 59 39.21 -17.13 -0.72
N SER A 60 40.16 -17.95 -1.16
CA SER A 60 40.78 -19.10 -0.53
C SER A 60 41.82 -18.78 0.54
N THR A 61 41.86 -19.56 1.64
CA THR A 61 43.06 -20.24 2.16
C THR A 61 42.74 -21.06 3.42
N THR A 62 43.13 -22.33 3.44
CA THR A 62 43.26 -23.18 4.65
C THR A 62 44.77 -23.24 5.03
N PRO A 63 45.24 -23.85 6.16
CA PRO A 63 44.52 -24.71 7.12
C PRO A 63 44.93 -24.59 8.63
N LYS A 64 44.23 -25.40 9.46
CA LYS A 64 44.60 -25.98 10.79
C LYS A 64 44.25 -25.21 12.08
N SER A 65 43.08 -25.53 12.65
CA SER A 65 42.83 -25.81 14.10
C SER A 65 41.33 -25.83 14.48
N LEU A 66 40.48 -26.50 13.69
CA LEU A 66 39.02 -26.40 13.86
C LEU A 66 38.37 -27.47 14.75
N GLU A 67 39.05 -28.57 15.09
CA GLU A 67 38.41 -29.64 15.90
C GLU A 67 38.17 -29.26 17.38
N SER A 68 38.98 -28.36 17.97
CA SER A 68 38.77 -27.92 19.35
C SER A 68 37.70 -26.82 19.51
N ALA A 69 37.25 -26.20 18.42
CA ALA A 69 36.29 -25.09 18.47
C ALA A 69 34.84 -25.57 18.33
N VAL A 70 34.61 -26.70 17.64
CA VAL A 70 33.27 -27.24 17.37
C VAL A 70 32.59 -27.75 18.65
N ASP A 71 33.32 -28.43 19.53
CA ASP A 71 32.73 -28.98 20.77
C ASP A 71 32.37 -27.92 21.82
N LYS A 72 32.93 -26.71 21.74
CA LYS A 72 32.61 -25.60 22.66
C LYS A 72 31.47 -24.69 22.17
N LEU A 73 31.05 -24.82 20.91
CA LEU A 73 30.00 -23.99 20.30
C LEU A 73 28.61 -24.65 20.28
N ILE A 74 28.55 -25.98 20.37
CA ILE A 74 27.29 -26.75 20.35
C ILE A 74 26.34 -26.40 21.52
N PRO A 75 26.81 -26.14 22.77
CA PRO A 75 25.88 -25.77 23.85
C PRO A 75 25.40 -24.30 23.81
N LYS A 76 26.12 -23.40 23.12
CA LYS A 76 25.78 -21.97 23.04
C LYS A 76 24.87 -21.60 21.87
N LEU A 77 24.86 -22.38 20.79
CA LEU A 77 23.89 -22.19 19.69
C LEU A 77 22.47 -22.68 20.06
N ALA A 78 22.38 -23.68 20.95
CA ALA A 78 21.09 -24.20 21.44
C ALA A 78 20.31 -23.20 22.33
N THR A 79 20.97 -22.17 22.88
CA THR A 79 20.35 -21.16 23.75
C THR A 79 20.05 -19.83 23.06
N MET A 80 20.45 -19.63 21.79
CA MET A 80 20.26 -18.36 21.06
C MET A 80 19.21 -18.43 19.94
N SER A 81 18.43 -19.51 19.84
CA SER A 81 17.37 -19.69 18.84
C SER A 81 15.95 -19.74 19.44
N THR A 82 15.62 -18.80 20.34
CA THR A 82 14.25 -18.67 20.89
C THR A 82 13.71 -17.24 20.94
N LYS A 83 14.35 -16.26 20.27
CA LYS A 83 13.77 -14.91 20.15
C LYS A 83 13.39 -14.60 18.70
N SER A 84 12.22 -15.10 18.32
CA SER A 84 11.39 -14.50 17.28
C SER A 84 11.27 -12.97 17.55
N PRO A 85 11.31 -12.09 16.53
CA PRO A 85 11.08 -10.65 16.70
C PRO A 85 9.66 -10.33 17.19
N PHE A 86 8.76 -11.31 17.11
CA PHE A 86 7.45 -11.27 17.74
C PHE A 86 7.51 -12.16 18.99
N PRO A 87 7.40 -11.60 20.21
CA PRO A 87 7.13 -12.44 21.37
C PRO A 87 5.82 -13.16 21.09
N MET A 88 5.91 -14.46 20.87
CA MET A 88 4.77 -15.36 20.83
C MET A 88 4.11 -15.23 22.20
N ARG A 89 3.02 -14.47 22.30
CA ARG A 89 2.19 -14.47 23.50
C ARG A 89 1.66 -15.89 23.61
N VAL A 90 2.04 -16.58 24.68
CA VAL A 90 1.42 -17.83 25.07
C VAL A 90 -0.06 -17.53 25.28
N ASP A 91 -0.91 -17.84 24.29
CA ASP A 91 -2.36 -17.67 24.38
C ASP A 91 -2.90 -18.72 25.36
N SER A 92 -2.78 -18.40 26.65
CA SER A 92 -3.36 -19.14 27.78
C SER A 92 -4.01 -18.22 28.80
N GLN A 93 -4.03 -16.90 28.53
CA GLN A 93 -4.86 -15.96 29.28
C GLN A 93 -6.06 -15.57 28.43
N GLU A 94 -7.25 -15.81 28.97
CA GLU A 94 -8.50 -15.36 28.41
C GLU A 94 -8.49 -13.83 28.33
N LYS A 95 -8.33 -13.29 27.11
CA LYS A 95 -8.28 -11.84 26.83
C LYS A 95 -9.67 -11.21 26.73
N ARG A 96 -10.73 -12.00 26.93
CA ARG A 96 -12.11 -11.58 26.70
C ARG A 96 -12.60 -10.74 27.90
N GLY A 97 -12.93 -9.48 27.63
CA GLY A 97 -13.56 -8.62 28.63
C GLY A 97 -14.97 -9.08 29.00
N VAL A 98 -15.40 -8.77 30.23
CA VAL A 98 -16.72 -9.15 30.78
C VAL A 98 -17.67 -7.98 31.03
N SER A 99 -17.22 -6.74 30.84
CA SER A 99 -18.00 -5.51 31.12
C SER A 99 -18.84 -5.05 29.93
N GLY A 100 -19.95 -4.37 30.19
CA GLY A 100 -20.84 -3.83 29.15
C GLY A 100 -21.86 -4.84 28.63
N GLU A 101 -22.65 -4.46 27.64
CA GLU A 101 -23.70 -5.27 27.02
C GLU A 101 -23.17 -6.01 25.78
N GLN A 102 -23.53 -7.28 25.62
CA GLN A 102 -23.08 -8.07 24.46
C GLN A 102 -23.86 -7.67 23.21
N ILE A 103 -23.14 -7.37 22.13
CA ILE A 103 -23.71 -6.97 20.84
C ILE A 103 -23.10 -7.82 19.73
N ARG A 104 -23.89 -8.13 18.70
CA ARG A 104 -23.40 -8.82 17.51
C ARG A 104 -22.89 -7.80 16.51
N ILE A 105 -21.64 -7.96 16.05
CA ILE A 105 -21.06 -7.07 15.05
C ILE A 105 -20.43 -7.86 13.91
N VAL A 106 -20.23 -7.17 12.78
CA VAL A 106 -19.63 -7.72 11.57
C VAL A 106 -18.27 -7.07 11.35
N ALA A 107 -17.27 -7.88 11.04
CA ALA A 107 -15.93 -7.47 10.65
C ALA A 107 -15.80 -7.49 9.13
N ASN A 108 -14.94 -6.66 8.57
CA ASN A 108 -14.57 -6.72 7.15
C ASN A 108 -13.56 -7.84 6.84
N TYR A 109 -13.84 -9.04 7.35
CA TYR A 109 -13.03 -10.24 7.18
C TYR A 109 -13.85 -11.33 6.51
N ILE A 110 -13.21 -12.08 5.62
CA ILE A 110 -13.75 -13.29 5.00
C ILE A 110 -12.92 -14.46 5.53
N LYS A 111 -13.58 -15.47 6.11
CA LYS A 111 -12.86 -16.67 6.57
C LYS A 111 -12.44 -17.49 5.36
N ILE A 112 -11.20 -17.96 5.40
CA ILE A 112 -10.76 -19.05 4.54
C ILE A 112 -11.12 -20.34 5.28
N LEU A 113 -12.12 -21.04 4.76
CA LEU A 113 -12.55 -22.34 5.27
C LEU A 113 -11.49 -23.35 4.82
N THR A 114 -10.75 -23.87 5.79
CA THR A 114 -9.60 -24.75 5.54
C THR A 114 -9.91 -26.17 5.99
N ALA A 115 -9.21 -27.14 5.40
CA ALA A 115 -9.14 -28.48 5.95
C ALA A 115 -8.33 -28.46 7.27
N PRO A 116 -8.62 -29.34 8.25
CA PRO A 116 -8.03 -29.27 9.60
C PRO A 116 -6.49 -29.40 9.70
N GLN A 117 -5.77 -29.72 8.61
CA GLN A 117 -4.32 -29.94 8.61
C GLN A 117 -3.63 -29.35 7.37
N TRP A 118 -3.80 -28.05 7.17
CA TRP A 118 -3.16 -27.36 6.06
C TRP A 118 -1.67 -27.12 6.34
N GLN A 119 -0.83 -27.92 5.70
CA GLN A 119 0.62 -27.81 5.74
C GLN A 119 1.15 -27.39 4.37
N LEU A 120 2.15 -26.53 4.36
CA LEU A 120 2.84 -26.13 3.15
C LEU A 120 4.09 -26.97 2.96
N TYR A 121 4.07 -27.82 1.96
CA TYR A 121 5.22 -28.61 1.55
C TYR A 121 6.12 -27.77 0.64
N GLN A 122 7.39 -27.66 1.02
CA GLN A 122 8.41 -26.92 0.31
C GLN A 122 9.43 -27.89 -0.28
N TYR A 123 9.72 -27.72 -1.56
CA TYR A 123 10.65 -28.55 -2.33
C TYR A 123 11.72 -27.69 -2.99
N HIS A 124 12.97 -28.14 -2.93
CA HIS A 124 14.04 -27.60 -3.74
C HIS A 124 14.02 -28.27 -5.12
N VAL A 125 14.10 -27.46 -6.17
CA VAL A 125 14.11 -27.92 -7.56
C VAL A 125 15.48 -27.64 -8.18
N SER A 126 16.18 -28.71 -8.57
CA SER A 126 17.45 -28.64 -9.30
C SER A 126 17.28 -29.17 -10.72
N PHE A 127 18.10 -28.65 -11.63
CA PHE A 127 18.12 -29.01 -13.04
C PHE A 127 19.52 -29.48 -13.40
N GLU A 128 19.65 -30.67 -13.99
CA GLU A 128 20.92 -31.19 -14.50
C GLU A 128 20.82 -31.37 -16.01
N PRO A 129 21.74 -30.78 -16.80
CA PRO A 129 22.85 -29.91 -16.40
C PRO A 129 22.39 -28.52 -15.89
N ASP A 130 23.11 -27.95 -14.89
CA ASP A 130 22.80 -26.64 -14.28
C ASP A 130 23.29 -25.46 -15.14
N ILE A 131 22.93 -25.48 -16.42
CA ILE A 131 23.23 -24.42 -17.40
C ILE A 131 22.03 -23.48 -17.61
N ILE A 132 20.93 -23.71 -16.88
CA ILE A 132 19.65 -23.05 -17.10
C ILE A 132 19.48 -21.93 -16.09
N GLU A 133 20.00 -20.75 -16.40
CA GLU A 133 19.88 -19.58 -15.52
C GLU A 133 18.52 -18.88 -15.64
N MET A 134 17.86 -19.01 -16.80
CA MET A 134 16.60 -18.31 -17.06
C MET A 134 15.42 -18.94 -16.31
N LYS A 135 14.87 -18.20 -15.32
CA LYS A 135 13.67 -18.59 -14.55
C LYS A 135 12.48 -19.00 -15.42
N LYS A 136 12.29 -18.33 -16.56
CA LYS A 136 11.20 -18.65 -17.50
C LYS A 136 11.34 -20.07 -18.07
N MET A 137 12.56 -20.46 -18.48
CA MET A 137 12.80 -21.81 -18.99
C MET A 137 12.67 -22.87 -17.91
N ARG A 138 13.15 -22.61 -16.68
CA ARG A 138 12.92 -23.52 -15.54
C ARG A 138 11.43 -23.79 -15.31
N ARG A 139 10.58 -22.76 -15.42
CA ARG A 139 9.12 -22.90 -15.33
C ARG A 139 8.54 -23.74 -16.46
N GLU A 140 8.97 -23.50 -17.69
CA GLU A 140 8.51 -24.26 -18.87
C GLU A 140 8.88 -25.75 -18.79
N LEU A 141 10.08 -26.08 -18.31
CA LEU A 141 10.54 -27.46 -18.12
C LEU A 141 9.71 -28.19 -17.06
N LEU A 142 9.44 -27.53 -15.93
CA LEU A 142 8.59 -28.10 -14.89
C LEU A 142 7.14 -28.30 -15.38
N GLN A 143 6.67 -27.39 -16.23
CA GLN A 143 5.31 -27.41 -16.80
C GLN A 143 5.05 -28.60 -17.74
N GLN A 144 6.08 -29.25 -18.29
CA GLN A 144 5.94 -30.50 -19.05
C GLN A 144 5.39 -31.64 -18.18
N HIS A 145 5.58 -31.57 -16.86
CA HIS A 145 5.18 -32.61 -15.90
C HIS A 145 3.90 -32.26 -15.13
N ARG A 146 3.05 -31.39 -15.70
CA ARG A 146 1.75 -30.95 -15.15
C ARG A 146 0.71 -32.05 -14.89
N GLY A 147 0.99 -33.30 -15.24
CA GLY A 147 0.16 -34.45 -14.85
C GLY A 147 0.62 -35.12 -13.55
N MET A 148 1.89 -34.96 -13.18
CA MET A 148 2.51 -35.56 -11.99
C MET A 148 2.79 -34.55 -10.88
N ILE A 149 2.96 -33.28 -11.26
CA ILE A 149 3.20 -32.14 -10.39
C ILE A 149 2.07 -31.14 -10.62
N ASN A 150 0.99 -31.33 -9.88
CA ASN A 150 -0.21 -30.52 -10.01
C ASN A 150 -0.25 -29.54 -8.84
N ASP A 151 -0.85 -28.38 -9.08
CA ASP A 151 -1.23 -27.46 -8.02
C ASP A 151 -0.05 -26.96 -7.17
N VAL A 152 0.98 -26.51 -7.90
CA VAL A 152 2.23 -26.01 -7.33
C VAL A 152 2.48 -24.54 -7.69
N ALA A 153 3.25 -23.87 -6.84
CA ALA A 153 3.80 -22.54 -7.10
C ALA A 153 5.33 -22.64 -7.14
N PHE A 154 5.94 -22.08 -8.18
CA PHE A 154 7.37 -22.22 -8.42
C PHE A 154 8.04 -20.85 -8.70
N ASP A 155 9.07 -20.52 -7.91
CA ASP A 155 9.78 -19.24 -7.97
C ASP A 155 11.05 -19.26 -8.85
N GLY A 156 11.42 -20.44 -9.37
CA GLY A 156 12.64 -20.68 -10.14
C GLY A 156 13.65 -21.59 -9.45
N THR A 157 13.53 -21.78 -8.13
CA THR A 157 14.41 -22.65 -7.34
C THR A 157 13.62 -23.46 -6.30
N THR A 158 12.60 -22.84 -5.69
CA THR A 158 11.76 -23.44 -4.68
C THR A 158 10.35 -23.63 -5.21
N LEU A 159 9.79 -24.80 -4.92
CA LEU A 159 8.43 -25.19 -5.25
C LEU A 159 7.62 -25.36 -3.98
N TYR A 160 6.41 -24.83 -3.99
CA TYR A 160 5.46 -24.88 -2.89
C TYR A 160 4.20 -25.62 -3.32
N SER A 161 3.69 -26.51 -2.46
CA SER A 161 2.42 -27.21 -2.66
C SER A 161 1.71 -27.45 -1.33
N PHE A 162 0.38 -27.52 -1.36
CA PHE A 162 -0.41 -28.02 -0.22
C PHE A 162 -0.57 -29.54 -0.22
N ASN A 163 -0.19 -30.21 -1.32
CA ASN A 163 -0.21 -31.65 -1.43
C ASN A 163 1.21 -32.19 -1.21
N ASP A 164 1.35 -33.28 -0.46
CA ASP A 164 2.65 -33.95 -0.34
C ASP A 164 2.96 -34.68 -1.66
N LEU A 165 4.01 -34.21 -2.33
CA LEU A 165 4.54 -34.81 -3.55
C LEU A 165 5.54 -35.95 -3.26
N GLY A 166 5.76 -36.32 -2.00
CA GLY A 166 6.73 -37.33 -1.56
C GLY A 166 8.14 -36.74 -1.36
N GLU A 167 9.03 -37.50 -0.73
CA GLU A 167 10.36 -36.99 -0.32
C GLU A 167 11.27 -36.59 -1.50
N LYS A 168 11.21 -37.35 -2.61
CA LYS A 168 12.01 -37.10 -3.80
C LYS A 168 11.26 -37.51 -5.06
N LYS A 169 11.30 -36.65 -6.08
CA LYS A 169 10.85 -36.98 -7.45
C LYS A 169 11.89 -36.56 -8.46
N ILE A 170 12.06 -37.36 -9.51
CA ILE A 170 12.97 -37.08 -10.62
C ILE A 170 12.17 -37.19 -11.91
N PHE A 171 12.34 -36.22 -12.78
CA PHE A 171 11.69 -36.15 -14.08
C PHE A 171 12.72 -35.88 -15.16
N ILE A 172 12.41 -36.29 -16.39
CA ILE A 172 13.21 -35.91 -17.56
C ILE A 172 12.36 -34.96 -18.39
N SER A 173 12.79 -33.69 -18.47
CA SER A 173 12.20 -32.67 -19.34
C SER A 173 13.06 -32.51 -20.59
N LYS A 174 12.46 -32.03 -21.68
CA LYS A 174 13.20 -31.70 -22.92
C LYS A 174 13.39 -30.20 -23.04
N HIS A 175 14.61 -29.77 -23.34
CA HIS A 175 14.92 -28.37 -23.59
C HIS A 175 14.17 -27.88 -24.85
N VAL A 176 13.53 -26.71 -24.76
CA VAL A 176 12.61 -26.22 -25.82
C VAL A 176 13.34 -25.97 -27.15
N VAL A 177 14.60 -25.54 -27.11
CA VAL A 177 15.40 -25.22 -28.31
C VAL A 177 16.33 -26.36 -28.73
N THR A 178 17.25 -26.77 -27.85
CA THR A 178 18.25 -27.80 -28.15
C THR A 178 17.70 -29.23 -28.14
N ASN A 179 16.48 -29.45 -27.60
CA ASN A 179 15.87 -30.78 -27.44
C ASN A 179 16.67 -31.76 -26.55
N ASP A 180 17.64 -31.24 -25.78
CA ASP A 180 18.42 -32.03 -24.83
C ASP A 180 17.54 -32.48 -23.65
N ASN A 181 17.87 -33.66 -23.12
CA ASN A 181 17.24 -34.17 -21.91
C ASN A 181 17.83 -33.46 -20.69
N ILE A 182 16.95 -32.89 -19.88
CA ILE A 182 17.26 -32.21 -18.63
C ILE A 182 16.61 -32.99 -17.50
N GLU A 183 17.41 -33.46 -16.56
CA GLU A 183 16.91 -34.06 -15.34
C GLU A 183 16.41 -32.96 -14.40
N VAL A 184 15.14 -33.02 -14.02
CA VAL A 184 14.52 -32.13 -13.04
C VAL A 184 14.31 -32.91 -11.75
N ARG A 185 14.97 -32.51 -10.68
CA ARG A 185 14.91 -33.19 -9.39
C ARG A 185 14.21 -32.30 -8.36
N LEU A 186 13.19 -32.85 -7.73
CA LEU A 186 12.47 -32.26 -6.62
C LEU A 186 12.85 -32.99 -5.33
N VAL A 187 13.32 -32.25 -4.33
CA VAL A 187 13.66 -32.78 -3.00
C VAL A 187 12.89 -32.00 -1.95
N LYS A 188 12.12 -32.69 -1.13
CA LYS A 188 11.37 -32.08 -0.02
C LYS A 188 12.37 -31.51 0.99
N THR A 189 12.19 -30.23 1.31
CA THR A 189 13.12 -29.49 2.19
C THR A 189 12.49 -29.20 3.54
N SER A 190 11.22 -28.80 3.56
CA SER A 190 10.52 -28.51 4.81
C SER A 190 9.01 -28.67 4.66
N VAL A 191 8.36 -28.85 5.81
CA VAL A 191 6.90 -28.79 5.96
C VAL A 191 6.59 -27.62 6.87
N ASN A 192 5.96 -26.59 6.33
CA ASN A 192 5.71 -25.35 7.05
C ASN A 192 4.27 -25.30 7.55
N ALA A 193 4.08 -24.84 8.78
CA ALA A 193 2.76 -24.60 9.36
C ALA A 193 2.06 -23.40 8.69
N ALA A 194 0.74 -23.30 8.90
CA ALA A 194 -0.11 -22.19 8.42
C ALA A 194 0.30 -20.81 8.96
N GLU A 195 1.13 -20.75 10.00
CA GLU A 195 1.68 -19.52 10.58
C GLU A 195 2.98 -19.06 9.92
N SER A 196 3.57 -19.88 9.06
CA SER A 196 4.88 -19.59 8.48
C SER A 196 4.83 -18.42 7.48
N PRO A 197 5.89 -17.61 7.38
CA PRO A 197 5.99 -16.58 6.35
C PRO A 197 5.85 -17.11 4.92
N ALA A 198 6.35 -18.32 4.65
CA ALA A 198 6.24 -18.98 3.35
C ALA A 198 4.77 -19.31 3.00
N PHE A 199 3.99 -19.74 3.99
CA PHE A 199 2.56 -19.97 3.85
C PHE A 199 1.81 -18.69 3.49
N PHE A 200 2.00 -17.62 4.27
CA PHE A 200 1.38 -16.32 3.96
C PHE A 200 1.81 -15.79 2.60
N HIS A 201 3.07 -16.01 2.19
CA HIS A 201 3.54 -15.63 0.87
C HIS A 201 2.77 -16.34 -0.23
N LEU A 202 2.60 -17.66 -0.15
CA LEU A 202 1.83 -18.43 -1.12
C LEU A 202 0.37 -17.98 -1.16
N VAL A 203 -0.29 -17.86 0.00
CA VAL A 203 -1.70 -17.44 0.04
C VAL A 203 -1.86 -16.05 -0.57
N ASN A 204 -0.95 -15.11 -0.29
CA ASN A 204 -0.97 -13.80 -0.93
C ASN A 204 -0.83 -13.88 -2.46
N LEU A 205 0.00 -14.78 -3.00
CA LEU A 205 0.09 -14.99 -4.45
C LEU A 205 -1.23 -15.52 -5.03
N ILE A 206 -1.90 -16.42 -4.30
CA ILE A 206 -3.20 -16.96 -4.72
C ILE A 206 -4.25 -15.86 -4.71
N ILE A 207 -4.36 -15.08 -3.63
CA ILE A 207 -5.31 -13.96 -3.55
C ILE A 207 -5.07 -12.94 -4.66
N ARG A 208 -3.80 -12.57 -4.93
CA ARG A 208 -3.46 -11.69 -6.06
C ARG A 208 -3.98 -12.22 -7.40
N LYS A 209 -3.79 -13.51 -7.65
CA LYS A 209 -4.30 -14.15 -8.87
C LYS A 209 -5.82 -14.16 -8.93
N LEU A 210 -6.51 -14.38 -7.81
CA LEU A 210 -7.98 -14.29 -7.75
C LEU A 210 -8.47 -12.88 -8.05
N LEU A 211 -7.80 -11.84 -7.53
CA LEU A 211 -8.11 -10.45 -7.83
C LEU A 211 -7.98 -10.15 -9.34
N GLU A 212 -6.91 -10.62 -9.97
CA GLU A 212 -6.69 -10.48 -11.42
C GLU A 212 -7.78 -11.19 -12.23
N ILE A 213 -8.14 -12.42 -11.84
CA ILE A 213 -9.21 -13.19 -12.50
C ILE A 213 -10.56 -12.48 -12.36
N SER A 214 -10.84 -11.84 -11.22
CA SER A 214 -12.06 -11.04 -11.02
C SER A 214 -12.09 -9.72 -11.80
N GLY A 215 -11.09 -9.46 -12.66
CA GLY A 215 -11.05 -8.29 -13.53
C GLY A 215 -10.47 -7.04 -12.86
N LEU A 216 -9.77 -7.19 -11.73
CA LEU A 216 -9.06 -6.07 -11.12
C LEU A 216 -7.64 -5.94 -11.65
N THR A 217 -7.22 -4.70 -11.86
CA THR A 217 -5.90 -4.35 -12.37
C THR A 217 -5.01 -3.86 -11.23
N LEU A 218 -3.78 -4.35 -11.18
CA LEU A 218 -2.77 -3.86 -10.25
C LEU A 218 -2.36 -2.42 -10.62
N ILE A 219 -2.63 -1.46 -9.75
CA ILE A 219 -2.14 -0.09 -9.87
C ILE A 219 -1.25 0.23 -8.66
N GLY A 220 0.06 0.31 -8.90
CA GLY A 220 1.05 0.43 -7.83
C GLY A 220 1.16 -0.87 -7.03
N ARG A 221 0.53 -0.93 -5.84
CA ARG A 221 0.61 -2.09 -4.92
C ARG A 221 -0.74 -2.78 -4.67
N ASN A 222 -1.84 -2.18 -5.13
CA ASN A 222 -3.20 -2.64 -4.83
C ASN A 222 -3.99 -2.84 -6.13
N TYR A 223 -5.13 -3.51 -6.01
CA TYR A 223 -5.96 -3.92 -7.14
C TYR A 223 -7.20 -3.03 -7.23
N TYR A 224 -7.48 -2.53 -8.44
CA TYR A 224 -8.58 -1.61 -8.69
C TYR A 224 -9.39 -2.03 -9.93
N GLN A 225 -10.67 -1.70 -9.92
CA GLN A 225 -11.61 -1.94 -11.00
C GLN A 225 -11.46 -0.82 -12.04
N TYR A 226 -10.73 -1.11 -13.11
CA TYR A 226 -10.45 -0.11 -14.16
C TYR A 226 -11.73 0.32 -14.91
N ASP A 227 -12.63 -0.63 -15.14
CA ASP A 227 -13.87 -0.41 -15.91
C ASP A 227 -14.92 0.40 -15.15
N ARG A 228 -14.81 0.47 -13.82
CA ARG A 228 -15.73 1.22 -12.95
C ARG A 228 -15.18 2.58 -12.52
N LYS A 229 -14.27 3.15 -13.32
CA LYS A 229 -13.67 4.45 -13.04
C LYS A 229 -14.71 5.57 -13.04
N VAL A 230 -14.51 6.56 -12.19
CA VAL A 230 -15.35 7.76 -12.10
C VAL A 230 -14.51 8.97 -12.48
N ASP A 231 -14.92 9.71 -13.49
CA ASP A 231 -14.24 10.91 -13.96
C ASP A 231 -14.83 12.17 -13.29
N MET A 232 -14.01 12.87 -12.52
CA MET A 232 -14.33 14.19 -11.96
C MET A 232 -13.73 15.27 -12.85
N THR A 233 -14.41 15.57 -13.96
CA THR A 233 -13.93 16.49 -15.00
C THR A 233 -13.61 17.88 -14.46
N THR A 234 -14.40 18.40 -13.50
CA THR A 234 -14.19 19.69 -12.83
C THR A 234 -12.79 19.83 -12.21
N TYR A 235 -12.21 18.73 -11.75
CA TYR A 235 -10.91 18.71 -11.05
C TYR A 235 -9.81 18.01 -11.86
N ASN A 236 -10.13 17.60 -13.10
CA ASN A 236 -9.26 16.78 -13.94
C ASN A 236 -8.75 15.51 -13.22
N LEU A 237 -9.61 14.87 -12.42
CA LEU A 237 -9.27 13.63 -11.70
C LEU A 237 -10.07 12.45 -12.23
N THR A 238 -9.49 11.26 -12.08
CA THR A 238 -10.18 9.97 -12.24
C THR A 238 -10.00 9.15 -10.97
N LEU A 239 -11.11 8.64 -10.45
CA LEU A 239 -11.18 7.76 -9.30
C LEU A 239 -11.35 6.33 -9.78
N PHE A 240 -10.49 5.43 -9.31
CA PHE A 240 -10.61 4.00 -9.56
C PHE A 240 -11.00 3.32 -8.24
N PRO A 241 -12.23 2.80 -8.13
CA PRO A 241 -12.62 2.01 -6.98
C PRO A 241 -11.85 0.68 -6.98
N GLY A 242 -11.58 0.13 -5.80
CA GLY A 242 -10.85 -1.11 -5.65
C GLY A 242 -10.92 -1.64 -4.23
N PHE A 243 -10.10 -2.64 -3.95
CA PHE A 243 -10.07 -3.31 -2.66
C PHE A 243 -8.65 -3.43 -2.14
N LEU A 244 -8.48 -3.15 -0.85
CA LEU A 244 -7.30 -3.55 -0.09
C LEU A 244 -7.55 -4.95 0.44
N THR A 245 -6.58 -5.83 0.28
CA THR A 245 -6.65 -7.18 0.81
C THR A 245 -5.42 -7.47 1.66
N ASN A 246 -5.63 -8.14 2.79
CA ASN A 246 -4.55 -8.62 3.63
C ASN A 246 -4.92 -9.97 4.24
N VAL A 247 -4.01 -10.92 4.20
CA VAL A 247 -4.21 -12.26 4.76
C VAL A 247 -3.55 -12.33 6.12
N SER A 248 -4.29 -12.75 7.14
CA SER A 248 -3.76 -12.87 8.51
C SER A 248 -4.43 -14.03 9.25
N LEU A 249 -3.69 -14.64 10.18
CA LEU A 249 -4.27 -15.57 11.15
C LEU A 249 -4.84 -14.78 12.33
N ARG A 250 -6.12 -14.98 12.64
CA ARG A 250 -6.82 -14.33 13.75
C ARG A 250 -7.64 -15.35 14.51
N GLU A 251 -7.45 -15.41 15.82
CA GLU A 251 -8.17 -16.35 16.71
C GLU A 251 -8.13 -17.80 16.18
N GLY A 252 -6.96 -18.23 15.69
CA GLY A 252 -6.76 -19.56 15.12
C GLY A 252 -7.39 -19.81 13.74
N SER A 253 -8.04 -18.82 13.14
CA SER A 253 -8.65 -18.92 11.81
C SER A 253 -7.90 -18.07 10.79
N LEU A 254 -7.65 -18.61 9.61
CA LEU A 254 -7.07 -17.86 8.50
C LEU A 254 -8.15 -16.98 7.86
N MET A 255 -7.90 -15.68 7.79
CA MET A 255 -8.88 -14.71 7.30
C MET A 255 -8.27 -13.73 6.31
N ILE A 256 -9.07 -13.31 5.34
CA ILE A 256 -8.76 -12.22 4.42
C ILE A 256 -9.47 -10.98 4.95
N ASN A 257 -8.70 -9.97 5.37
CA ASN A 257 -9.23 -8.63 5.55
C ASN A 257 -9.46 -8.02 4.18
N VAL A 258 -10.66 -7.49 3.93
CA VAL A 258 -10.99 -6.80 2.69
C VAL A 258 -11.53 -5.42 3.04
N ASP A 259 -10.98 -4.38 2.42
CA ASP A 259 -11.49 -3.04 2.61
C ASP A 259 -11.64 -2.26 1.31
N LEU A 260 -12.57 -1.31 1.28
CA LEU A 260 -12.76 -0.44 0.13
C LEU A 260 -11.60 0.54 0.01
N SER A 261 -11.12 0.73 -1.22
CA SER A 261 -10.09 1.71 -1.52
C SER A 261 -10.36 2.40 -2.84
N HIS A 262 -9.84 3.61 -2.97
CA HIS A 262 -9.98 4.41 -4.17
C HIS A 262 -8.59 4.92 -4.57
N LYS A 263 -8.18 4.64 -5.80
CA LYS A 263 -7.01 5.28 -6.39
C LYS A 263 -7.43 6.55 -7.10
N VAL A 264 -6.88 7.67 -6.66
CA VAL A 264 -7.03 8.95 -7.36
C VAL A 264 -5.89 9.09 -8.35
N LEU A 265 -6.22 9.25 -9.63
CA LEU A 265 -5.28 9.66 -10.67
C LEU A 265 -5.61 11.08 -11.12
N ASN A 266 -4.61 11.95 -11.09
CA ASN A 266 -4.72 13.27 -11.69
C ASN A 266 -4.40 13.15 -13.19
N LYS A 267 -5.26 13.68 -14.04
CA LYS A 267 -5.06 13.70 -15.50
C LYS A 267 -4.19 14.89 -15.93
N THR A 268 -3.88 15.81 -15.02
CA THR A 268 -3.02 16.95 -15.32
C THR A 268 -1.57 16.48 -15.46
N THR A 269 -1.02 16.68 -16.66
CA THR A 269 0.38 16.37 -16.94
C THR A 269 1.29 17.38 -16.22
N VAL A 270 2.51 16.98 -15.93
CA VAL A 270 3.54 17.89 -15.39
C VAL A 270 3.82 19.00 -16.41
N TYR A 271 3.72 18.69 -17.70
CA TYR A 271 3.83 19.70 -18.77
C TYR A 271 2.77 20.80 -18.65
N THR A 272 1.49 20.44 -18.48
CA THR A 272 0.43 21.43 -18.28
C THR A 272 0.67 22.28 -17.03
N ARG A 273 1.15 21.66 -15.93
CA ARG A 273 1.53 22.41 -14.73
C ARG A 273 2.68 23.39 -14.98
N LEU A 274 3.70 22.97 -15.72
CA LEU A 274 4.78 23.87 -16.12
C LEU A 274 4.23 25.03 -16.95
N GLN A 275 3.37 24.77 -17.94
CA GLN A 275 2.74 25.83 -18.72
C GLN A 275 1.96 26.82 -17.85
N ASP A 276 1.19 26.34 -16.88
CA ASP A 276 0.45 27.19 -15.94
C ASP A 276 1.39 28.10 -15.14
N ILE A 277 2.48 27.56 -14.59
CA ILE A 277 3.47 28.31 -13.80
C ILE A 277 4.15 29.40 -14.64
N PHE A 278 4.56 29.06 -15.86
CA PHE A 278 5.21 29.99 -16.79
C PHE A 278 4.24 31.05 -17.33
N THR A 279 2.94 30.74 -17.42
CA THR A 279 1.92 31.72 -17.81
C THR A 279 1.66 32.75 -16.70
N HIS A 280 1.68 32.33 -15.44
CA HIS A 280 1.42 33.21 -14.28
C HIS A 280 2.67 33.93 -13.75
N THR A 281 3.86 33.54 -14.21
CA THR A 281 5.14 34.13 -13.77
C THR A 281 5.88 34.73 -14.97
N PRO A 282 5.81 36.06 -15.19
CA PRO A 282 6.33 36.69 -16.40
C PRO A 282 7.86 36.54 -16.59
N GLU A 283 8.60 36.42 -15.49
CA GLU A 283 10.06 36.30 -15.52
C GLU A 283 10.48 34.83 -15.56
N TYR A 284 11.16 34.42 -16.64
CA TYR A 284 11.54 33.04 -16.91
C TYR A 284 12.30 32.37 -15.75
N ARG A 285 13.28 33.07 -15.15
CA ARG A 285 14.06 32.52 -14.03
C ARG A 285 13.22 32.31 -12.77
N ARG A 286 12.30 33.25 -12.47
CA ARG A 286 11.36 33.09 -11.35
C ARG A 286 10.38 31.96 -11.60
N ALA A 287 9.96 31.76 -12.85
CA ALA A 287 9.11 30.64 -13.24
C ALA A 287 9.83 29.30 -13.02
N GLN A 288 11.11 29.19 -13.37
CA GLN A 288 11.93 28.02 -13.07
C GLN A 288 12.05 27.76 -11.56
N ASP A 289 12.29 28.80 -10.75
CA ASP A 289 12.37 28.68 -9.30
C ASP A 289 11.02 28.24 -8.69
N ALA A 290 9.91 28.78 -9.20
CA ALA A 290 8.56 28.40 -8.78
C ALA A 290 8.25 26.94 -9.13
N ALA A 291 8.54 26.52 -10.36
CA ALA A 291 8.38 25.15 -10.82
C ALA A 291 9.23 24.16 -10.01
N THR A 292 10.47 24.53 -9.71
CA THR A 292 11.37 23.73 -8.87
C THR A 292 10.79 23.58 -7.46
N ARG A 293 10.27 24.66 -6.87
CA ARG A 293 9.67 24.62 -5.52
C ARG A 293 8.41 23.77 -5.47
N GLU A 294 7.59 23.80 -6.52
CA GLU A 294 6.33 23.07 -6.57
C GLU A 294 6.54 21.57 -6.88
N LEU A 295 7.36 21.26 -7.89
CA LEU A 295 7.42 19.92 -8.47
C LEU A 295 8.47 19.01 -7.84
N LEU A 296 9.55 19.54 -7.27
CA LEU A 296 10.57 18.70 -6.65
C LEU A 296 10.00 17.95 -5.44
N GLY A 297 10.32 16.66 -5.35
CA GLY A 297 9.82 15.78 -4.32
C GLY A 297 8.48 15.12 -4.63
N GLN A 298 7.72 15.63 -5.61
CA GLN A 298 6.45 15.03 -6.02
C GLN A 298 6.68 13.68 -6.70
N VAL A 299 5.71 12.78 -6.52
CA VAL A 299 5.65 11.51 -7.23
C VAL A 299 4.75 11.68 -8.46
N VAL A 300 5.26 11.29 -9.63
CA VAL A 300 4.55 11.33 -10.91
C VAL A 300 4.32 9.93 -11.44
N LEU A 301 3.20 9.73 -12.13
CA LEU A 301 2.84 8.50 -12.81
C LEU A 301 3.07 8.68 -14.31
N THR A 302 3.79 7.75 -14.92
CA THR A 302 3.96 7.70 -16.37
C THR A 302 2.78 6.99 -17.02
N THR A 303 2.11 7.67 -17.95
CA THR A 303 0.85 7.21 -18.56
C THR A 303 1.00 5.95 -19.43
N TYR A 304 2.19 5.72 -19.99
CA TYR A 304 2.46 4.63 -20.93
C TYR A 304 2.77 3.28 -20.28
N ASN A 305 3.10 3.24 -18.98
CA ASN A 305 3.42 1.99 -18.28
C ASN A 305 2.96 1.96 -16.81
N ASN A 306 2.23 2.98 -16.35
CA ASN A 306 1.72 3.12 -14.99
C ASN A 306 2.80 2.98 -13.89
N LYS A 307 4.05 3.35 -14.19
CA LYS A 307 5.13 3.41 -13.19
C LYS A 307 5.17 4.77 -12.52
N THR A 308 5.56 4.77 -11.25
CA THR A 308 5.69 5.99 -10.47
C THR A 308 7.16 6.35 -10.28
N TYR A 309 7.47 7.62 -10.43
CA TYR A 309 8.81 8.17 -10.26
C TYR A 309 8.75 9.39 -9.36
N LYS A 310 9.76 9.59 -8.51
CA LYS A 310 9.91 10.81 -7.74
C LYS A 310 10.71 11.83 -8.56
N ILE A 311 10.24 13.05 -8.68
CA ILE A 311 11.00 14.14 -9.30
C ILE A 311 12.06 14.59 -8.31
N ASP A 312 13.34 14.35 -8.62
CA ASP A 312 14.45 14.82 -7.78
C ASP A 312 15.09 16.09 -8.34
N GLU A 313 14.97 16.33 -9.65
CA GLU A 313 15.54 17.50 -10.32
C GLU A 313 14.81 17.78 -11.65
N ILE A 314 14.86 19.01 -12.15
CA ILE A 314 14.37 19.40 -13.47
C ILE A 314 15.58 19.82 -14.30
N ALA A 315 15.83 19.13 -15.41
CA ALA A 315 16.87 19.46 -16.38
C ALA A 315 16.34 20.49 -17.37
N TRP A 316 16.62 21.76 -17.08
CA TRP A 316 16.26 22.89 -17.95
C TRP A 316 17.16 23.02 -19.19
N ASP A 317 18.32 22.36 -19.16
CA ASP A 317 19.34 22.32 -20.22
C ASP A 317 19.10 21.20 -21.25
N LYS A 318 18.11 20.34 -21.02
CA LYS A 318 17.81 19.17 -21.87
C LYS A 318 16.36 19.17 -22.32
N ASP A 319 16.14 18.62 -23.50
CA ASP A 319 14.84 18.52 -24.14
C ASP A 319 14.58 17.07 -24.64
N PRO A 320 13.36 16.74 -25.11
CA PRO A 320 13.05 15.43 -25.69
C PRO A 320 13.92 14.98 -26.86
N LYS A 321 14.69 15.87 -27.51
CA LYS A 321 15.62 15.52 -28.59
C LYS A 321 16.96 15.02 -28.05
N PHE A 322 17.20 15.16 -26.74
CA PHE A 322 18.39 14.62 -26.07
C PHE A 322 18.54 13.11 -26.34
N SER A 323 19.73 12.73 -26.80
CA SER A 323 20.09 11.35 -27.12
C SER A 323 20.77 10.64 -25.96
N PHE A 324 20.43 9.36 -25.80
CA PHE A 324 21.10 8.48 -24.83
C PHE A 324 21.57 7.20 -25.52
N LYS A 325 22.60 6.58 -24.95
CA LYS A 325 23.12 5.29 -25.41
C LYS A 325 22.29 4.17 -24.81
N LYS A 326 21.69 3.34 -25.66
CA LYS A 326 21.06 2.07 -25.25
C LYS A 326 22.13 1.06 -24.83
N HIS A 327 21.72 0.01 -24.11
CA HIS A 327 22.58 -1.11 -23.74
C HIS A 327 23.22 -1.82 -24.95
N ASN A 328 22.60 -1.73 -26.13
CA ASN A 328 23.13 -2.26 -27.38
C ASN A 328 24.14 -1.32 -28.09
N GLY A 329 24.54 -0.23 -27.43
CA GLY A 329 25.50 0.75 -27.95
C GLY A 329 24.93 1.77 -28.95
N LYS A 330 23.67 1.61 -29.41
CA LYS A 330 23.05 2.57 -30.33
C LYS A 330 22.59 3.83 -29.59
N GLU A 331 22.85 4.99 -30.18
CA GLU A 331 22.31 6.26 -29.73
C GLU A 331 20.89 6.45 -30.25
N GLN A 332 20.01 6.95 -29.39
CA GLN A 332 18.62 7.23 -29.74
C GLN A 332 18.11 8.39 -28.90
N SER A 333 17.31 9.28 -29.50
CA SER A 333 16.65 10.36 -28.76
C SER A 333 15.55 9.84 -27.84
N LEU A 334 15.26 10.56 -26.76
CA LEU A 334 14.15 10.21 -25.87
C LEU A 334 12.82 10.14 -26.64
N MET A 335 12.56 11.12 -27.51
CA MET A 335 11.36 11.15 -28.36
C MET A 335 11.24 9.90 -29.25
N GLN A 336 12.32 9.50 -29.93
CA GLN A 336 12.32 8.27 -30.75
C GLN A 336 12.11 7.02 -29.88
N TYR A 337 12.70 6.98 -28.68
CA TYR A 337 12.55 5.86 -27.77
C TYR A 337 11.09 5.67 -27.34
N TYR A 338 10.40 6.75 -26.97
CA TYR A 338 8.99 6.67 -26.58
C TYR A 338 8.08 6.26 -27.75
N GLN A 339 8.35 6.77 -28.95
CA GLN A 339 7.61 6.38 -30.16
C GLN A 339 7.80 4.90 -30.50
N GLU A 340 9.03 4.40 -30.52
CA GLU A 340 9.31 3.00 -30.89
C GLU A 340 8.84 2.00 -29.82
N ARG A 341 9.06 2.32 -28.54
CA ARG A 341 8.83 1.37 -27.44
C ARG A 341 7.38 1.35 -26.97
N TYR A 342 6.74 2.51 -26.93
CA TYR A 342 5.42 2.69 -26.34
C TYR A 342 4.38 3.23 -27.32
N GLN A 343 4.76 3.54 -28.57
CA GLN A 343 3.86 4.12 -29.57
C GLN A 343 3.23 5.45 -29.12
N VAL A 344 4.03 6.25 -28.40
CA VAL A 344 3.62 7.55 -27.87
C VAL A 344 4.40 8.66 -28.55
N GLU A 345 3.66 9.57 -29.18
CA GLU A 345 4.19 10.77 -29.82
C GLU A 345 4.31 11.92 -28.81
N VAL A 346 5.44 12.62 -28.81
CA VAL A 346 5.70 13.79 -27.97
C VAL A 346 5.40 15.05 -28.79
N LYS A 347 4.51 15.92 -28.30
CA LYS A 347 4.04 17.07 -29.06
C LYS A 347 4.97 18.26 -28.95
N ASP A 348 5.42 18.58 -27.74
CA ASP A 348 6.37 19.66 -27.53
C ASP A 348 7.80 19.12 -27.39
N ALA A 349 8.63 19.38 -28.40
CA ALA A 349 10.03 18.97 -28.40
C ALA A 349 10.97 19.96 -27.68
N SER A 350 10.44 21.04 -27.08
CA SER A 350 11.19 22.08 -26.36
C SER A 350 11.00 22.08 -24.84
N GLN A 351 10.11 21.22 -24.34
CA GLN A 351 9.87 21.07 -22.90
C GLN A 351 11.13 20.59 -22.16
N PRO A 352 11.33 20.99 -20.89
CA PRO A 352 12.45 20.49 -20.09
C PRO A 352 12.25 19.00 -19.77
N LEU A 353 13.28 18.35 -19.20
CA LEU A 353 13.17 16.96 -18.74
C LEU A 353 13.09 16.88 -17.21
N LEU A 354 12.39 15.88 -16.69
CA LEU A 354 12.39 15.53 -15.26
C LEU A 354 13.47 14.47 -15.01
N ILE A 355 14.23 14.63 -13.93
CA ILE A 355 15.21 13.65 -13.47
C ILE A 355 14.65 12.93 -12.24
N SER A 356 14.60 11.61 -12.30
CA SER A 356 14.35 10.75 -11.15
C SER A 356 15.60 9.96 -10.81
N LYS A 357 16.12 10.11 -9.59
CA LYS A 357 17.32 9.42 -9.12
C LYS A 357 16.91 8.06 -8.53
N PRO A 358 17.59 6.96 -8.90
CA PRO A 358 17.22 5.64 -8.42
C PRO A 358 17.35 5.55 -6.90
N SER A 359 16.31 5.00 -6.26
CA SER A 359 16.29 4.73 -4.82
C SER A 359 17.32 3.67 -4.44
N LYS A 360 17.61 3.52 -3.14
CA LYS A 360 18.51 2.46 -2.63
C LYS A 360 18.10 1.07 -3.13
N LYS A 361 16.79 0.80 -3.20
CA LYS A 361 16.25 -0.47 -3.73
C LYS A 361 16.47 -0.63 -5.24
N ASP A 362 16.34 0.45 -6.00
CA ASP A 362 16.50 0.44 -7.46
C ASP A 362 17.96 0.18 -7.86
N ARG A 363 18.90 0.74 -7.09
CA ARG A 363 20.34 0.48 -7.25
C ARG A 363 20.68 -0.98 -6.98
N LEU A 364 20.11 -1.57 -5.92
CA LEU A 364 20.22 -3.00 -5.64
C LEU A 364 19.59 -3.86 -6.75
N GLY A 365 18.57 -3.34 -7.43
CA GLY A 365 17.95 -3.95 -8.62
C GLY A 365 18.67 -3.71 -9.94
N GLY A 366 19.88 -3.12 -9.93
CA GLY A 366 20.71 -2.92 -11.12
C GLY A 366 20.48 -1.61 -11.89
N ILE A 367 19.67 -0.68 -11.39
CA ILE A 367 19.48 0.64 -12.02
C ILE A 367 20.63 1.57 -11.58
N GLN A 368 21.59 1.79 -12.48
CA GLN A 368 22.83 2.50 -12.14
C GLN A 368 22.83 4.01 -12.48
N GLY A 369 21.77 4.55 -13.09
CA GLY A 369 21.74 5.95 -13.55
C GLY A 369 20.44 6.70 -13.29
N PRO A 370 20.48 8.05 -13.32
CA PRO A 370 19.28 8.88 -13.27
C PRO A 370 18.37 8.60 -14.47
N ILE A 371 17.07 8.55 -14.23
CA ILE A 371 16.05 8.32 -15.25
C ILE A 371 15.54 9.68 -15.73
N LEU A 372 15.57 9.89 -17.05
CA LEU A 372 15.02 11.09 -17.69
C LEU A 372 13.60 10.83 -18.15
N LEU A 373 12.67 11.68 -17.74
CA LEU A 373 11.25 11.58 -18.05
C LEU A 373 10.77 12.86 -18.76
N ILE A 374 9.85 12.69 -19.70
CA ILE A 374 9.24 13.80 -20.43
C ILE A 374 8.00 14.28 -19.65
N PRO A 375 7.90 15.57 -19.26
CA PRO A 375 6.78 16.11 -18.49
C PRO A 375 5.40 15.84 -19.09
N GLU A 376 5.27 15.85 -20.41
CA GLU A 376 4.01 15.59 -21.13
C GLU A 376 3.49 14.16 -20.88
N LEU A 377 4.40 13.21 -20.64
CA LEU A 377 4.07 11.81 -20.41
C LEU A 377 3.94 11.44 -18.92
N CYS A 378 4.06 12.45 -18.06
CA CYS A 378 4.02 12.29 -16.61
C CYS A 378 2.81 13.03 -16.06
N CYS A 379 1.98 12.34 -15.29
CA CYS A 379 0.88 12.94 -14.54
C CYS A 379 1.26 13.09 -13.07
N VAL A 380 0.87 14.20 -12.45
CA VAL A 380 1.03 14.38 -11.00
C VAL A 380 0.21 13.30 -10.28
N THR A 381 0.73 12.68 -9.22
CA THR A 381 -0.05 11.66 -8.49
C THR A 381 -0.64 12.21 -7.20
N GLY A 382 -1.80 11.65 -6.84
CA GLY A 382 -2.47 11.97 -5.59
C GLY A 382 -3.27 13.28 -5.63
N ILE A 383 -3.76 13.65 -4.45
CA ILE A 383 -4.44 14.91 -4.20
C ILE A 383 -3.37 15.88 -3.69
N SER A 384 -3.20 17.03 -4.36
CA SER A 384 -2.24 18.05 -3.89
C SER A 384 -2.71 18.68 -2.58
N GLU A 385 -1.78 19.27 -1.83
CA GLU A 385 -2.13 19.96 -0.58
C GLU A 385 -3.10 21.13 -0.83
N GLU A 386 -2.94 21.84 -1.94
CA GLU A 386 -3.88 22.90 -2.37
C GLU A 386 -5.30 22.36 -2.59
N MET A 387 -5.42 21.18 -3.19
CA MET A 387 -6.72 20.52 -3.37
C MET A 387 -7.29 20.08 -2.02
N ARG A 388 -6.47 19.54 -1.11
CA ARG A 388 -6.91 19.17 0.26
C ARG A 388 -7.41 20.37 1.06
N LEU A 389 -6.79 21.54 0.89
CA LEU A 389 -7.23 22.78 1.53
C LEU A 389 -8.52 23.36 0.91
N ASN A 390 -8.89 22.94 -0.29
CA ASN A 390 -10.12 23.34 -0.94
C ASN A 390 -11.32 22.54 -0.36
N PHE A 391 -12.13 23.21 0.45
CA PHE A 391 -13.31 22.62 1.10
C PHE A 391 -14.33 22.07 0.10
N GLN A 392 -14.56 22.75 -1.02
CA GLN A 392 -15.52 22.30 -2.02
C GLN A 392 -15.04 21.02 -2.70
N PHE A 393 -13.76 20.96 -3.05
CA PHE A 393 -13.14 19.74 -3.55
C PHE A 393 -13.26 18.57 -2.56
N MET A 394 -12.90 18.79 -1.28
CA MET A 394 -12.98 17.74 -0.26
C MET A 394 -14.42 17.28 -0.02
N LYS A 395 -15.40 18.17 -0.10
CA LYS A 395 -16.81 17.82 -0.02
C LYS A 395 -17.25 16.97 -1.22
N ASP A 396 -16.82 17.31 -2.43
CA ASP A 396 -17.21 16.60 -3.64
C ASP A 396 -16.57 15.21 -3.70
N ILE A 397 -15.27 15.09 -3.38
CA ILE A 397 -14.58 13.79 -3.34
C ILE A 397 -15.09 12.90 -2.20
N SER A 398 -15.47 13.50 -1.06
CA SER A 398 -16.05 12.83 0.10
C SER A 398 -17.26 11.97 -0.29
N ASN A 399 -18.11 12.47 -1.20
CA ASN A 399 -19.29 11.74 -1.67
C ASN A 399 -18.96 10.42 -2.40
N TYR A 400 -17.73 10.30 -2.93
CA TYR A 400 -17.27 9.09 -3.61
C TYR A 400 -16.50 8.15 -2.68
N ILE A 401 -15.67 8.70 -1.78
CA ILE A 401 -14.78 7.91 -0.92
C ILE A 401 -15.43 7.45 0.39
N HIS A 402 -16.33 8.25 0.98
CA HIS A 402 -17.02 7.90 2.21
C HIS A 402 -18.29 7.14 1.87
N VAL A 403 -18.26 5.85 2.20
CA VAL A 403 -19.36 4.92 1.94
C VAL A 403 -20.03 4.60 3.26
N ASP A 404 -21.35 4.78 3.28
CA ASP A 404 -22.22 4.38 4.40
C ASP A 404 -21.95 2.92 4.81
N PRO A 405 -21.94 2.57 6.12
CA PRO A 405 -21.63 1.22 6.58
C PRO A 405 -22.45 0.11 5.94
N VAL A 406 -23.75 0.33 5.67
CA VAL A 406 -24.62 -0.68 5.03
C VAL A 406 -24.20 -0.90 3.58
N LYS A 407 -23.92 0.20 2.86
CA LYS A 407 -23.39 0.12 1.49
C LYS A 407 -22.00 -0.50 1.44
N ARG A 408 -21.15 -0.24 2.45
CA ARG A 408 -19.81 -0.83 2.58
C ARG A 408 -19.93 -2.34 2.76
N TYR A 409 -20.78 -2.80 3.68
CA TYR A 409 -21.08 -4.21 3.88
C TYR A 409 -21.54 -4.88 2.59
N GLN A 410 -22.52 -4.28 1.88
CA GLN A 410 -23.01 -4.84 0.63
C GLN A 410 -21.92 -4.95 -0.44
N ARG A 411 -21.10 -3.91 -0.63
CA ARG A 411 -19.99 -3.94 -1.60
C ARG A 411 -18.96 -5.03 -1.30
N LEU A 412 -18.66 -5.28 -0.02
CA LEU A 412 -17.75 -6.35 0.38
C LEU A 412 -18.38 -7.74 0.15
N LYS A 413 -19.68 -7.87 0.39
CA LYS A 413 -20.44 -9.10 0.11
C LYS A 413 -20.52 -9.40 -1.39
N ASP A 414 -20.82 -8.38 -2.20
CA ASP A 414 -20.85 -8.48 -3.66
C ASP A 414 -19.47 -8.86 -4.20
N PHE A 415 -18.39 -8.25 -3.70
CA PHE A 415 -17.02 -8.62 -4.06
C PHE A 415 -16.71 -10.09 -3.77
N ASN A 416 -17.09 -10.58 -2.58
CA ASN A 416 -16.89 -11.99 -2.24
C ASN A 416 -17.72 -12.91 -3.14
N MET A 417 -18.96 -12.52 -3.45
CA MET A 417 -19.84 -13.25 -4.38
C MET A 417 -19.26 -13.27 -5.80
N ASP A 418 -18.70 -12.17 -6.29
CA ASP A 418 -18.07 -12.07 -7.60
C ASP A 418 -16.90 -13.05 -7.72
N ILE A 419 -16.00 -13.09 -6.72
CA ILE A 419 -14.90 -14.07 -6.69
C ILE A 419 -15.42 -15.50 -6.60
N ARG A 420 -16.37 -15.77 -5.69
CA ARG A 420 -16.90 -17.12 -5.47
C ARG A 420 -17.70 -17.63 -6.67
N SER A 421 -18.34 -16.76 -7.45
CA SER A 421 -19.17 -17.14 -8.60
C SER A 421 -18.38 -17.28 -9.91
N HIS A 422 -17.25 -16.58 -10.04
CA HIS A 422 -16.45 -16.56 -11.25
C HIS A 422 -15.83 -17.94 -11.58
N PRO A 423 -16.06 -18.51 -12.77
CA PRO A 423 -15.66 -19.89 -13.10
C PRO A 423 -14.16 -20.18 -12.95
N ASP A 424 -13.31 -19.25 -13.37
CA ASP A 424 -11.85 -19.43 -13.29
C ASP A 424 -11.30 -19.21 -11.88
N ALA A 425 -11.96 -18.37 -11.08
CA ALA A 425 -11.63 -18.18 -9.68
C ALA A 425 -12.03 -19.41 -8.87
N LYS A 426 -13.19 -20.02 -9.15
CA LYS A 426 -13.58 -21.33 -8.58
C LYS A 426 -12.56 -22.42 -8.92
N LYS A 427 -12.07 -22.48 -10.16
CA LYS A 427 -11.02 -23.44 -10.55
C LYS A 427 -9.75 -23.20 -9.75
N GLU A 428 -9.31 -21.95 -9.61
CA GLU A 428 -8.10 -21.63 -8.84
C GLU A 428 -8.27 -21.89 -7.34
N LEU A 429 -9.42 -21.59 -6.75
CA LEU A 429 -9.74 -21.93 -5.35
C LEU A 429 -9.71 -23.45 -5.14
N LYS A 430 -10.39 -24.21 -6.01
CA LYS A 430 -10.40 -25.67 -5.96
C LYS A 430 -9.00 -26.28 -6.13
N LYS A 431 -8.21 -25.71 -7.05
CA LYS A 431 -6.81 -26.09 -7.31
C LYS A 431 -5.98 -26.06 -6.03
N TRP A 432 -6.16 -25.04 -5.21
CA TRP A 432 -5.43 -24.87 -3.96
C TRP A 432 -6.14 -25.49 -2.74
N ASN A 433 -7.27 -26.17 -2.93
CA ASN A 433 -8.14 -26.66 -1.86
C ASN A 433 -8.54 -25.56 -0.86
N ILE A 434 -8.91 -24.39 -1.40
CA ILE A 434 -9.35 -23.20 -0.67
C ILE A 434 -10.85 -23.05 -0.84
N GLU A 435 -11.55 -22.86 0.25
CA GLU A 435 -12.93 -22.40 0.24
C GLU A 435 -13.05 -21.06 0.97
N LEU A 436 -13.81 -20.13 0.38
CA LEU A 436 -14.09 -18.83 1.00
C LEU A 436 -15.49 -18.89 1.63
N ALA A 437 -15.58 -18.46 2.88
CA ALA A 437 -16.87 -18.29 3.55
C ALA A 437 -17.76 -17.33 2.75
N GLU A 438 -19.08 -17.55 2.82
CA GLU A 438 -20.07 -16.74 2.10
C GLU A 438 -20.22 -15.34 2.69
N ASP A 439 -20.42 -15.30 4.00
CA ASP A 439 -20.63 -14.08 4.73
C ASP A 439 -19.32 -13.58 5.35
N LEU A 440 -19.34 -12.29 5.68
CA LEU A 440 -18.30 -11.67 6.47
C LEU A 440 -18.32 -12.22 7.89
N VAL A 441 -17.18 -12.10 8.59
CA VAL A 441 -17.03 -12.59 9.96
C VAL A 441 -17.98 -11.84 10.89
N GLU A 442 -18.90 -12.57 11.50
CA GLU A 442 -19.69 -12.10 12.63
C GLU A 442 -19.12 -12.61 13.95
N PHE A 443 -19.12 -11.74 14.96
CA PHE A 443 -18.64 -12.08 16.28
C PHE A 443 -19.31 -11.23 17.36
N ASP A 444 -19.22 -11.71 18.60
CA ASP A 444 -19.79 -11.02 19.74
C ASP A 444 -18.80 -9.98 20.27
N ALA A 445 -19.22 -8.72 20.27
CA ALA A 445 -18.53 -7.62 20.91
C ALA A 445 -19.29 -7.16 22.15
N ARG A 446 -18.76 -6.13 22.82
CA ARG A 446 -19.38 -5.56 24.02
C ARG A 446 -19.46 -4.04 23.91
N ASN A 447 -20.62 -3.49 24.17
CA ASN A 447 -20.85 -2.06 24.30
C ASN A 447 -20.61 -1.67 25.77
N ILE A 448 -19.56 -0.88 26.02
CA ILE A 448 -19.13 -0.50 27.38
C ILE A 448 -20.15 0.41 28.07
N GLY A 449 -21.03 1.07 27.32
CA GLY A 449 -21.99 2.02 27.85
C GLY A 449 -21.40 3.44 27.97
N THR A 450 -22.04 4.28 28.77
CA THR A 450 -21.61 5.66 28.99
C THR A 450 -20.83 5.80 30.29
N GLU A 451 -19.86 6.71 30.27
CA GLU A 451 -19.15 7.12 31.47
C GLU A 451 -19.75 8.39 32.06
N GLU A 452 -19.49 8.62 33.34
CA GLU A 452 -19.90 9.84 34.04
C GLU A 452 -18.85 10.94 33.88
N ILE A 453 -19.27 12.11 33.39
CA ILE A 453 -18.37 13.25 33.14
C ILE A 453 -18.47 14.25 34.29
N ASN A 454 -17.37 14.43 35.02
CA ASN A 454 -17.31 15.35 36.15
C ASN A 454 -17.05 16.80 35.69
N TYR A 455 -17.88 17.74 36.15
CA TYR A 455 -17.78 19.19 35.95
C TYR A 455 -17.79 19.89 37.31
N GLY A 456 -16.61 20.10 37.90
CA GLY A 456 -16.48 20.66 39.23
C GLY A 456 -17.22 19.81 40.26
N ASN A 457 -18.30 20.34 40.82
CA ASN A 457 -19.11 19.67 41.84
C ASN A 457 -20.35 18.97 41.25
N ARG A 458 -20.46 18.84 39.92
CA ARG A 458 -21.58 18.18 39.25
C ARG A 458 -21.10 17.05 38.36
N VAL A 459 -21.96 16.07 38.18
CA VAL A 459 -21.76 14.94 37.29
C VAL A 459 -22.75 15.05 36.14
N VAL A 460 -22.27 14.84 34.93
CA VAL A 460 -23.05 14.89 33.69
C VAL A 460 -23.07 13.51 33.05
N LYS A 461 -24.24 13.13 32.56
CA LYS A 461 -24.41 11.97 31.70
C LYS A 461 -24.68 12.45 30.27
N TYR A 462 -24.20 11.69 29.30
CA TYR A 462 -24.44 11.95 27.88
C TYR A 462 -25.15 10.76 27.26
N LYS A 463 -25.70 10.98 26.05
CA LYS A 463 -26.30 9.89 25.28
C LYS A 463 -25.22 9.10 24.56
N LEU A 464 -25.26 7.78 24.68
CA LEU A 464 -24.28 6.89 24.08
C LEU A 464 -24.19 7.03 22.55
N GLU A 465 -25.32 7.23 21.88
CA GLU A 465 -25.43 7.35 20.43
C GLU A 465 -24.70 8.58 19.86
N GLU A 466 -24.72 9.68 20.61
CA GLU A 466 -24.09 10.94 20.21
C GLU A 466 -22.63 10.99 20.69
N ALA A 467 -22.33 10.31 21.81
CA ALA A 467 -21.02 10.33 22.49
C ALA A 467 -20.45 11.76 22.68
N ASP A 468 -21.34 12.76 22.81
CA ASP A 468 -21.02 14.17 22.99
C ASP A 468 -21.72 14.69 24.25
N TRP A 469 -21.02 15.51 25.02
CA TRP A 469 -21.50 16.16 26.25
C TRP A 469 -21.35 17.69 26.21
N SER A 470 -21.08 18.25 25.02
CA SER A 470 -20.84 19.68 24.82
C SER A 470 -22.04 20.56 25.19
N ARG A 471 -23.27 20.03 25.05
CA ARG A 471 -24.50 20.77 25.39
C ARG A 471 -24.73 20.78 26.89
N GLU A 472 -24.54 19.64 27.52
CA GLU A 472 -24.77 19.38 28.93
C GLU A 472 -23.71 20.09 29.80
N GLY A 473 -22.47 20.19 29.31
CA GLY A 473 -21.37 20.90 29.98
C GLY A 473 -21.40 22.43 29.87
N ARG A 474 -22.22 23.00 28.96
CA ARG A 474 -22.14 24.44 28.60
C ARG A 474 -22.37 25.40 29.78
N ALA A 475 -23.27 25.05 30.69
CA ALA A 475 -23.64 25.88 31.84
C ALA A 475 -22.86 25.53 33.12
N LEU A 476 -21.91 24.60 33.04
CA LEU A 476 -21.23 24.05 34.21
C LEU A 476 -19.83 24.63 34.37
N ARG A 477 -19.38 24.72 35.62
CA ARG A 477 -18.00 25.12 35.92
C ARG A 477 -17.07 23.96 35.58
N HIS A 478 -15.93 24.28 34.97
CA HIS A 478 -14.85 23.32 34.78
C HIS A 478 -14.33 22.81 36.13
N ILE A 479 -13.80 21.57 36.15
CA ILE A 479 -13.20 20.95 37.35
C ILE A 479 -12.11 21.86 37.94
N SER A 480 -11.28 22.44 37.08
CA SER A 480 -10.25 23.39 37.44
C SER A 480 -10.29 24.55 36.47
N ALA A 481 -10.65 25.73 36.97
CA ALA A 481 -10.59 26.98 36.22
C ALA A 481 -9.40 27.80 36.73
N LYS A 482 -8.59 28.32 35.81
CA LYS A 482 -7.53 29.28 36.13
C LYS A 482 -8.04 30.68 35.87
N ASN A 483 -7.79 31.59 36.80
CA ASN A 483 -8.15 32.99 36.63
C ASN A 483 -7.28 33.62 35.54
N LEU A 484 -7.91 34.20 34.52
CA LEU A 484 -7.23 34.94 33.46
C LEU A 484 -7.07 36.39 33.89
N ILE A 485 -5.95 36.71 34.56
CA ILE A 485 -5.73 38.03 35.18
C ILE A 485 -5.14 39.02 34.16
N ASN A 486 -4.11 38.61 33.42
CA ASN A 486 -3.39 39.46 32.45
C ASN A 486 -3.48 38.83 31.05
N TRP A 487 -4.23 39.46 30.15
CA TRP A 487 -4.40 39.02 28.78
C TRP A 487 -4.54 40.21 27.84
N ILE A 488 -4.08 40.05 26.60
CA ILE A 488 -4.12 41.08 25.56
C ILE A 488 -4.83 40.48 24.35
N VAL A 489 -5.73 41.25 23.73
CA VAL A 489 -6.35 40.89 22.45
C VAL A 489 -5.70 41.71 21.35
N LEU A 490 -5.12 41.01 20.38
CA LEU A 490 -4.64 41.60 19.14
C LEU A 490 -5.65 41.31 18.05
N PHE A 491 -6.16 42.36 17.42
CA PHE A 491 -7.10 42.25 16.30
C PHE A 491 -6.71 43.22 15.20
N ALA A 492 -7.01 42.88 13.95
CA ALA A 492 -6.77 43.77 12.83
C ALA A 492 -7.84 44.89 12.85
N PRO A 493 -7.52 46.15 12.49
CA PRO A 493 -8.50 47.25 12.49
C PRO A 493 -9.76 47.00 11.67
N LYS A 494 -9.68 46.14 10.65
CA LYS A 494 -10.82 45.72 9.80
C LYS A 494 -11.82 44.79 10.52
N ASP A 495 -11.39 44.15 11.61
CA ASP A 495 -12.18 43.24 12.43
C ASP A 495 -12.62 43.91 13.75
N ARG A 496 -12.45 45.25 13.84
CA ARG A 496 -12.84 46.07 15.00
C ARG A 496 -14.35 46.16 15.18
#